data_AF-X6M2N3-F1
#
_entry.id   AF-X6M2N3-F1
#
_cell.length_a   1.000
_cell.length_b   1.000
_cell.length_c   1.000
_cell.angle_alpha   90.00
_cell.angle_beta   90.00
_cell.angle_gamma   90.00
#
_symmetry.space_group_name_H-M   'P 1'
#
loop_
_entity.id
_entity.type
_entity.pdbx_description
1 polymer ?
#
loop_
_entity_poly.entity_id
_entity_poly.type
_entity_poly.pdbx_seq_one_letter_code
_entity_poly.pdbx_strand_id
1 'polypeptide(L)'
;MVEVDNQVRFARLSMEKRHNYVRKCAETATQHFITNDLPNIEGLVLASSANFKNDLFNSDILDGRLKAIVIKIVDTSYGDENGFNQSIELSKDALANVKFVREKKLLMDFMQEIAKDTNKYCFGYRDTIRAMEMGALETCIIWENLGCKLEFVTD
;
A
#
# COMPACT_ATOMS: atom_id res chain seq x y z
N MET A 1 -12.58 -48.82 -11.56
CA MET A 1 -11.91 -48.03 -12.64
C MET A 1 -12.77 -46.85 -13.08
N VAL A 2 -14.09 -47.00 -13.26
CA VAL A 2 -15.01 -45.91 -13.68
C VAL A 2 -15.20 -44.78 -12.63
N GLU A 3 -15.11 -45.07 -11.32
CA GLU A 3 -15.25 -44.04 -10.28
C GLU A 3 -14.06 -43.07 -10.18
N VAL A 4 -12.85 -43.54 -10.49
CA VAL A 4 -11.62 -42.73 -10.39
C VAL A 4 -11.61 -41.65 -11.47
N ASP A 5 -12.06 -41.96 -12.70
CA ASP A 5 -12.10 -41.01 -13.82
C ASP A 5 -13.07 -39.84 -13.57
N ASN A 6 -14.22 -40.10 -12.94
CA ASN A 6 -15.17 -39.05 -12.58
C ASN A 6 -14.60 -38.14 -11.49
N GLN A 7 -13.97 -38.69 -10.45
CA GLN A 7 -13.38 -37.89 -9.37
C GLN A 7 -12.29 -36.95 -9.88
N VAL A 8 -11.40 -37.44 -10.76
CA VAL A 8 -10.33 -36.62 -11.36
C VAL A 8 -10.92 -35.50 -12.23
N ARG A 9 -11.97 -35.79 -13.00
CA ARG A 9 -12.67 -34.79 -13.82
C ARG A 9 -13.34 -33.72 -12.96
N PHE A 10 -14.02 -34.09 -11.88
CA PHE A 10 -14.66 -33.14 -10.96
C PHE A 10 -13.63 -32.27 -10.23
N ALA A 11 -12.50 -32.85 -9.80
CA ALA A 11 -11.40 -32.09 -9.23
C ALA A 11 -10.85 -31.06 -10.22
N ARG A 12 -10.68 -31.44 -11.50
CA ARG A 12 -10.24 -30.51 -12.55
C ARG A 12 -11.21 -29.35 -12.76
N LEU A 13 -12.51 -29.64 -12.89
CA LEU A 13 -13.54 -28.61 -13.05
C LEU A 13 -13.61 -27.65 -11.84
N SER A 14 -13.37 -28.16 -10.63
CA SER A 14 -13.33 -27.35 -9.42
C SER A 14 -12.14 -26.38 -9.42
N MET A 15 -10.95 -26.87 -9.79
CA MET A 15 -9.75 -26.04 -9.91
C MET A 15 -9.88 -24.97 -11.01
N GLU A 16 -10.48 -25.33 -12.14
CA GLU A 16 -10.72 -24.42 -13.26
C GLU A 16 -11.68 -23.28 -12.86
N LYS A 17 -12.77 -23.60 -12.15
CA LYS A 17 -13.69 -22.58 -11.60
C LYS A 17 -13.00 -21.66 -10.61
N ARG A 18 -12.16 -22.20 -9.72
CA ARG A 18 -11.38 -21.41 -8.76
C ARG A 18 -10.45 -20.45 -9.49
N HIS A 19 -9.71 -20.93 -10.49
CA HIS A 19 -8.80 -20.10 -11.28
C HIS A 19 -9.54 -18.97 -12.01
N ASN A 20 -10.70 -19.26 -12.61
CA ASN A 20 -11.53 -18.24 -13.25
C ASN A 20 -12.05 -17.19 -12.26
N TYR A 21 -12.36 -17.61 -11.02
CA TYR A 21 -12.75 -16.68 -9.97
C TYR A 21 -11.60 -15.76 -9.54
N VAL A 22 -10.38 -16.32 -9.33
CA VAL A 22 -9.18 -15.52 -9.04
C VAL A 22 -8.94 -14.48 -10.13
N ARG A 23 -9.06 -14.88 -11.40
CA ARG A 23 -8.92 -13.96 -12.54
C ARG A 23 -9.94 -12.84 -12.51
N LYS A 24 -11.22 -13.17 -12.32
CA LYS A 24 -12.27 -12.15 -12.23
C LYS A 24 -12.03 -11.18 -11.07
N CYS A 25 -11.57 -11.65 -9.92
CA CYS A 25 -11.24 -10.80 -8.78
C CYS A 25 -10.06 -9.88 -9.10
N ALA A 26 -9.00 -10.39 -9.72
CA ALA A 26 -7.84 -9.59 -10.12
C ALA A 26 -8.22 -8.52 -11.15
N GLU A 27 -8.98 -8.87 -12.19
CA GLU A 27 -9.47 -7.93 -13.20
C GLU A 27 -10.35 -6.84 -12.58
N THR A 28 -11.27 -7.21 -11.70
CA THR A 28 -12.11 -6.24 -10.98
C THR A 28 -11.26 -5.31 -10.12
N ALA A 29 -10.24 -5.85 -9.43
CA ALA A 29 -9.33 -5.04 -8.62
C ALA A 29 -8.56 -4.05 -9.49
N THR A 30 -7.99 -4.48 -10.61
CA THR A 30 -7.30 -3.59 -11.57
C THR A 30 -8.22 -2.48 -12.06
N GLN A 31 -9.47 -2.78 -12.41
CA GLN A 31 -10.43 -1.78 -12.88
C GLN A 31 -10.79 -0.71 -11.85
N HIS A 32 -10.84 -1.05 -10.56
CA HIS A 32 -11.25 -0.12 -9.51
C HIS A 32 -10.07 0.61 -8.87
N PHE A 33 -8.91 -0.05 -8.77
CA PHE A 33 -7.74 0.50 -8.08
C PHE A 33 -6.72 1.16 -9.01
N ILE A 34 -6.81 0.95 -10.32
CA ILE A 34 -5.92 1.60 -11.30
C ILE A 34 -6.72 2.63 -12.11
N THR A 35 -6.27 3.88 -12.04
CA THR A 35 -6.79 4.98 -12.85
C THR A 35 -5.61 5.65 -13.54
N ASN A 36 -5.68 5.86 -14.87
CA ASN A 36 -4.59 6.47 -15.65
C ASN A 36 -3.22 5.78 -15.46
N ASP A 37 -3.18 4.46 -15.55
CA ASP A 37 -1.96 3.65 -15.38
C ASP A 37 -1.26 3.75 -14.01
N LEU A 38 -1.87 4.47 -13.06
CA LEU A 38 -1.34 4.66 -11.72
C LEU A 38 -2.32 4.06 -10.69
N PRO A 39 -1.80 3.41 -9.64
CA PRO A 39 -2.62 2.95 -8.53
C PRO A 39 -3.17 4.16 -7.78
N ASN A 40 -4.49 4.20 -7.58
CA ASN A 40 -5.16 5.27 -6.84
C ASN A 40 -5.02 5.12 -5.30
N ILE A 41 -4.60 3.94 -4.84
CA ILE A 41 -4.42 3.61 -3.43
C ILE A 41 -2.94 3.56 -3.05
N GLU A 42 -2.62 4.04 -1.85
CA GLU A 42 -1.26 3.97 -1.31
C GLU A 42 -0.92 2.61 -0.71
N GLY A 43 -1.93 1.78 -0.44
CA GLY A 43 -1.80 0.54 0.32
C GLY A 43 -2.92 -0.43 0.03
N LEU A 44 -2.58 -1.71 -0.16
CA LEU A 44 -3.53 -2.79 -0.40
C LEU A 44 -3.39 -3.87 0.68
N VAL A 45 -4.50 -4.35 1.20
CA VAL A 45 -4.54 -5.49 2.13
C VAL A 45 -5.35 -6.61 1.49
N LEU A 46 -4.78 -7.82 1.46
CA LEU A 46 -5.46 -9.00 0.95
C LEU A 46 -6.02 -9.80 2.11
N ALA A 47 -7.35 -9.87 2.22
CA ALA A 47 -8.05 -10.64 3.24
C ALA A 47 -8.81 -11.79 2.60
N SER A 48 -8.56 -13.01 3.06
CA SER A 48 -9.33 -14.18 2.64
C SER A 48 -9.18 -15.31 3.65
N SER A 49 -10.21 -16.16 3.69
CA SER A 49 -10.15 -17.43 4.39
C SER A 49 -9.30 -18.43 3.59
N ALA A 50 -8.44 -19.16 4.29
CA ALA A 50 -7.56 -20.19 3.70
C ALA A 50 -6.56 -19.64 2.67
N ASN A 51 -6.06 -20.51 1.78
CA ASN A 51 -4.93 -20.23 0.89
C ASN A 51 -5.27 -19.38 -0.35
N PHE A 52 -6.52 -18.95 -0.52
CA PHE A 52 -6.93 -18.20 -1.72
C PHE A 52 -6.14 -16.89 -1.91
N LYS A 53 -5.85 -16.18 -0.81
CA LYS A 53 -5.02 -14.97 -0.82
C LYS A 53 -3.57 -15.23 -1.25
N ASN A 54 -3.01 -16.39 -0.88
CA ASN A 54 -1.65 -16.78 -1.24
C ASN A 54 -1.60 -17.14 -2.72
N ASP A 55 -2.61 -17.86 -3.22
CA ASP A 55 -2.74 -18.17 -4.64
C ASP A 55 -2.87 -16.90 -5.47
N LEU A 56 -3.71 -15.94 -5.04
CA LEU A 56 -3.87 -14.64 -5.71
C LEU A 56 -2.56 -13.85 -5.73
N PHE A 57 -1.87 -13.74 -4.59
CA PHE A 57 -0.62 -12.98 -4.49
C PHE A 57 0.53 -13.61 -5.29
N ASN A 58 0.66 -14.94 -5.26
CA ASN A 58 1.71 -15.65 -5.97
C ASN A 58 1.42 -15.79 -7.47
N SER A 59 0.16 -15.77 -7.88
CA SER A 59 -0.21 -15.85 -9.29
C SER A 59 0.22 -14.60 -10.06
N ASP A 60 0.59 -14.79 -11.33
CA ASP A 60 0.86 -13.71 -12.29
C ASP A 60 -0.42 -13.05 -12.83
N ILE A 61 -1.56 -13.34 -12.20
CA ILE A 61 -2.87 -12.83 -12.62
C ILE A 61 -3.12 -11.44 -12.03
N LEU A 62 -2.54 -11.15 -10.87
CA LEU A 62 -2.61 -9.84 -10.25
C LEU A 62 -1.61 -8.89 -10.93
N ASP A 63 -2.06 -7.69 -11.26
CA ASP A 63 -1.20 -6.65 -11.84
C ASP A 63 0.01 -6.38 -10.93
N GLY A 64 1.20 -6.35 -11.51
CA GLY A 64 2.45 -6.09 -10.79
C GLY A 64 2.45 -4.77 -10.04
N ARG A 65 1.72 -3.76 -10.53
CA ARG A 65 1.55 -2.46 -9.85
C ARG A 65 0.79 -2.62 -8.54
N LEU A 66 -0.29 -3.39 -8.53
CA LEU A 66 -1.07 -3.65 -7.30
C LEU A 66 -0.28 -4.56 -6.35
N LYS A 67 0.46 -5.53 -6.89
CA LYS A 67 1.28 -6.45 -6.09
C LYS A 67 2.36 -5.72 -5.29
N ALA A 68 2.95 -4.65 -5.85
CA ALA A 68 3.94 -3.83 -5.16
C ALA A 68 3.39 -3.04 -3.96
N ILE A 69 2.07 -2.81 -3.93
CA ILE A 69 1.39 -1.97 -2.93
C ILE A 69 0.76 -2.82 -1.81
N VAL A 70 0.86 -4.14 -1.90
CA VAL A 70 0.35 -5.05 -0.86
C VAL A 70 1.16 -4.88 0.42
N ILE A 71 0.51 -4.36 1.46
CA ILE A 71 1.11 -4.13 2.79
C ILE A 71 1.08 -5.41 3.62
N LYS A 72 -0.07 -6.10 3.62
CA LYS A 72 -0.30 -7.26 4.49
C LYS A 72 -1.31 -8.22 3.87
N ILE A 73 -1.10 -9.50 4.17
CA ILE A 73 -2.03 -10.58 3.88
C ILE A 73 -2.64 -11.02 5.21
N VAL A 74 -3.97 -11.01 5.30
CA VAL A 74 -4.72 -11.29 6.54
C VAL A 74 -5.59 -12.53 6.35
N ASP A 75 -5.65 -13.38 7.38
CA ASP A 75 -6.62 -14.47 7.48
C ASP A 75 -7.87 -14.00 8.20
N THR A 76 -9.02 -14.26 7.59
CA THR A 76 -10.32 -14.01 8.19
C THR A 76 -11.07 -15.33 8.30
N SER A 77 -11.62 -15.59 9.48
CA SER A 77 -12.38 -16.82 9.73
C SER A 77 -13.75 -16.79 9.06
N TYR A 78 -14.27 -15.59 8.82
CA TYR A 78 -15.55 -15.33 8.18
C TYR A 78 -15.36 -14.58 6.88
N GLY A 79 -16.29 -14.79 5.94
CA GLY A 79 -16.41 -13.98 4.74
C GLY A 79 -17.35 -12.79 4.95
N ASP A 80 -17.62 -12.10 3.85
CA ASP A 80 -18.60 -11.00 3.78
C ASP A 80 -18.28 -9.82 4.73
N GLU A 81 -19.28 -9.05 5.15
CA GLU A 81 -19.11 -7.87 6.02
C GLU A 81 -18.46 -8.18 7.37
N ASN A 82 -18.76 -9.33 7.96
CA ASN A 82 -18.16 -9.73 9.24
C ASN A 82 -16.66 -10.02 9.09
N GLY A 83 -16.27 -10.69 8.00
CA GLY A 83 -14.88 -10.89 7.63
C GLY A 83 -14.17 -9.58 7.33
N PHE A 84 -14.87 -8.64 6.67
CA PHE A 84 -14.33 -7.33 6.36
C PHE A 84 -14.00 -6.53 7.62
N ASN A 85 -14.91 -6.46 8.59
CA ASN A 85 -14.67 -5.78 9.86
C ASN A 85 -13.50 -6.43 10.64
N GLN A 86 -13.41 -7.76 10.65
CA GLN A 86 -12.28 -8.46 11.27
C GLN A 86 -10.94 -8.13 10.57
N SER A 87 -10.94 -8.07 9.24
CA SER A 87 -9.74 -7.74 8.46
C SER A 87 -9.23 -6.34 8.76
N ILE A 88 -10.14 -5.38 8.98
CA ILE A 88 -9.79 -4.01 9.38
C ILE A 88 -9.08 -4.04 10.72
N GLU A 89 -9.65 -4.71 11.73
CA GLU A 89 -9.07 -4.78 13.07
C GLU A 89 -7.64 -5.34 13.05
N LEU A 90 -7.43 -6.45 12.33
CA LEU A 90 -6.13 -7.11 12.20
C LEU A 90 -5.12 -6.31 11.36
N SER A 91 -5.59 -5.36 10.57
CA SER A 91 -4.77 -4.53 9.68
C SER A 91 -4.39 -3.19 10.30
N LYS A 92 -5.06 -2.74 11.38
CA LYS A 92 -4.78 -1.46 12.06
C LYS A 92 -3.30 -1.27 12.37
N ASP A 93 -2.67 -2.27 12.98
CA ASP A 93 -1.25 -2.19 13.36
C ASP A 93 -0.34 -2.05 12.13
N ALA A 94 -0.66 -2.78 11.06
CA ALA A 94 0.13 -2.75 9.83
C ALA A 94 -0.01 -1.39 9.14
N LEU A 95 -1.21 -0.82 9.10
CA LEU A 95 -1.48 0.50 8.52
C LEU A 95 -0.82 1.62 9.33
N ALA A 96 -0.85 1.54 10.67
CA ALA A 96 -0.15 2.49 11.52
C ALA A 96 1.36 2.51 11.24
N ASN A 97 1.96 1.32 11.07
CA ASN A 97 3.37 1.18 10.74
C ASN A 97 3.75 1.81 9.39
N VAL A 98 2.87 1.82 8.39
CA VAL A 98 3.17 2.44 7.08
C VAL A 98 3.40 3.95 7.21
N LYS A 99 2.60 4.64 8.03
CA LYS A 99 2.80 6.08 8.30
C LYS A 99 4.17 6.33 8.94
N PHE A 100 4.50 5.57 9.98
CA PHE A 100 5.79 5.70 10.67
C PHE A 100 7.00 5.34 9.79
N VAL A 101 6.89 4.31 8.96
CA VAL A 101 7.96 3.92 8.02
C VAL A 101 8.18 5.01 6.98
N ARG A 102 7.12 5.64 6.48
CA ARG A 102 7.21 6.78 5.54
C ARG A 102 7.91 7.98 6.17
N GLU A 103 7.48 8.37 7.37
CA GLU A 103 8.08 9.49 8.12
C GLU A 103 9.56 9.22 8.43
N LYS A 104 9.88 8.02 8.89
CA LYS A 104 11.26 7.62 9.16
C LYS A 104 12.12 7.65 7.89
N LYS A 105 11.59 7.18 6.77
CA LYS A 105 12.31 7.21 5.49
C LYS A 105 12.61 8.64 5.05
N LEU A 106 11.63 9.54 5.14
CA LEU A 106 11.81 10.96 4.82
C LEU A 106 12.94 11.61 5.66
N LEU A 107 12.93 11.34 6.97
CA LEU A 107 13.99 11.82 7.87
C LEU A 107 15.35 11.17 7.58
N MET A 108 15.37 9.89 7.24
CA MET A 108 16.60 9.19 6.87
C MET A 108 17.21 9.76 5.60
N ASP A 109 16.40 10.06 4.58
CA ASP A 109 16.87 10.64 3.32
C ASP A 109 17.45 12.04 3.58
N PHE A 110 16.79 12.86 4.41
CA PHE A 110 17.33 14.15 4.86
C PHE A 110 18.66 14.02 5.61
N MET A 111 18.76 13.07 6.55
CA MET A 111 20.00 12.83 7.31
C MET A 111 21.13 12.30 6.43
N GLN A 112 20.82 11.56 5.36
CA GLN A 112 21.81 11.13 4.39
C GLN A 112 22.39 12.30 3.59
N GLU A 113 21.59 13.28 3.21
CA GLU A 113 22.10 14.48 2.51
C GLU A 113 23.03 15.30 3.40
N ILE A 114 22.73 15.38 4.71
CA ILE A 114 23.66 15.97 5.69
C ILE A 114 24.95 15.17 5.76
N ALA A 115 24.87 13.83 5.89
CA ALA A 115 26.05 12.98 6.03
C ALA A 115 26.95 12.93 4.79
N LYS A 116 26.40 13.20 3.59
CA LYS A 116 27.16 13.23 2.33
C LYS A 116 27.77 14.61 2.03
N ASP A 117 27.51 15.63 2.84
CA ASP A 117 27.95 17.03 2.64
C ASP A 117 27.60 17.57 1.23
N THR A 118 26.44 17.20 0.69
CA THR A 118 26.00 17.60 -0.67
C THR A 118 25.57 19.06 -0.76
N ASN A 119 25.58 19.82 0.35
CA ASN A 119 25.06 21.18 0.51
C ASN A 119 23.58 21.37 0.08
N LYS A 120 22.84 20.27 -0.11
CA LYS A 120 21.42 20.27 -0.50
C LYS A 120 20.48 20.12 0.68
N TYR A 121 20.78 20.81 1.78
CA TYR A 121 19.92 20.83 2.95
C TYR A 121 19.94 22.22 3.59
N CYS A 122 18.82 22.61 4.20
CA CYS A 122 18.70 23.83 4.97
C CYS A 122 18.05 23.48 6.31
N PHE A 123 18.53 24.06 7.40
CA PHE A 123 17.95 23.90 8.72
C PHE A 123 17.81 25.25 9.40
N GLY A 124 16.77 25.41 10.21
CA GLY A 124 16.49 26.67 10.92
C GLY A 124 15.56 27.61 10.15
N TYR A 125 14.80 28.39 10.91
CA TYR A 125 13.70 29.21 10.39
C TYR A 125 14.13 30.20 9.27
N ARG A 126 15.23 30.92 9.47
CA ARG A 126 15.67 31.98 8.54
C ARG A 126 16.16 31.40 7.21
N ASP A 127 16.92 30.31 7.27
CA ASP A 127 17.51 29.69 6.09
C ASP A 127 16.45 28.92 5.28
N THR A 128 15.51 28.25 5.95
CA THR A 128 14.37 27.61 5.28
C THR A 128 13.47 28.64 4.57
N ILE A 129 13.16 29.78 5.20
CA ILE A 129 12.37 30.84 4.54
C ILE A 129 13.11 31.42 3.35
N ARG A 130 14.41 31.71 3.49
CA ARG A 130 15.20 32.23 2.38
C ARG A 130 15.27 31.23 1.22
N ALA A 131 15.42 29.94 1.51
CA ALA A 131 15.39 28.88 0.50
C ALA A 131 14.02 28.77 -0.19
N MET A 132 12.94 29.03 0.55
CA MET A 132 11.57 29.10 0.03
C MET A 132 11.37 30.29 -0.90
N GLU A 133 11.83 31.49 -0.51
CA GLU A 133 11.77 32.72 -1.32
C GLU A 133 12.58 32.60 -2.62
N MET A 134 13.71 31.88 -2.56
CA MET A 134 14.55 31.61 -3.73
C MET A 134 14.00 30.47 -4.62
N GLY A 135 12.93 29.78 -4.21
CA GLY A 135 12.34 28.65 -4.95
C GLY A 135 13.23 27.41 -5.02
N ALA A 136 14.19 27.27 -4.11
CA ALA A 136 15.18 26.18 -4.11
C ALA A 136 14.77 24.96 -3.27
N LEU A 137 13.57 24.98 -2.67
CA LEU A 137 13.04 23.89 -1.84
C LEU A 137 12.23 22.89 -2.67
N GLU A 138 12.64 21.63 -2.65
CA GLU A 138 11.86 20.53 -3.22
C GLU A 138 10.89 19.93 -2.19
N THR A 139 11.37 19.65 -0.97
CA THR A 139 10.58 19.06 0.12
C THR A 139 10.85 19.79 1.43
N CYS A 140 9.79 20.24 2.11
CA CYS A 140 9.88 20.89 3.41
C CYS A 140 9.35 19.96 4.50
N ILE A 141 10.16 19.71 5.53
CA ILE A 141 9.79 18.90 6.69
C ILE A 141 9.49 19.85 7.85
N ILE A 142 8.25 19.84 8.33
CA ILE A 142 7.78 20.71 9.42
C ILE A 142 7.30 19.83 10.56
N TRP A 143 7.72 20.14 11.78
CA TRP A 143 7.18 19.49 12.96
C TRP A 143 5.81 20.09 13.31
N GLU A 144 4.80 19.23 13.44
CA GLU A 144 3.43 19.54 13.88
C GLU A 144 3.34 20.42 15.15
N ASN A 145 4.29 20.32 16.08
CA ASN A 145 4.30 21.13 17.31
C ASN A 145 5.30 22.29 17.26
N LEU A 146 5.42 22.94 16.09
CA LEU A 146 6.08 24.24 16.05
C LEU A 146 5.18 25.25 16.76
N GLY A 147 5.65 25.82 17.87
CA GLY A 147 4.94 26.87 18.62
C GLY A 147 4.76 28.20 17.87
N CYS A 148 5.07 28.24 16.57
CA CYS A 148 4.79 29.39 15.71
C CYS A 148 3.36 29.28 15.21
N LYS A 149 2.48 30.21 15.64
CA LYS A 149 1.22 30.46 14.92
C LYS A 149 1.56 30.77 13.47
N LEU A 150 1.24 29.85 12.57
CA LEU A 150 1.21 30.12 11.14
C LEU A 150 -0.01 31.00 10.88
N GLU A 151 0.16 32.31 11.00
CA GLU A 151 -0.80 33.24 10.41
C GLU A 151 -0.59 33.19 8.91
N PHE A 152 -1.48 32.49 8.21
CA PHE A 152 -1.61 32.60 6.77
C PHE A 152 -2.07 34.03 6.48
N VAL A 153 -1.12 34.92 6.18
CA VAL A 153 -1.43 36.22 5.58
C VAL A 153 -1.80 35.91 4.13
N THR A 154 -3.09 35.68 3.89
CA THR A 154 -3.68 35.80 2.57
C THR A 154 -3.95 37.29 2.33
N ASP A 155 -3.32 37.86 1.32
CA ASP A 155 -3.71 39.16 0.74
C ASP A 155 -5.17 39.12 0.24
#